data_AF-A0A7S2MI55-F1
#
_entry.id   AF-A0A7S2MI55-F1
#
_cell.length_a   1.000
_cell.length_b   1.000
_cell.length_c   1.000
_cell.angle_alpha   90.00
_cell.angle_beta   90.00
_cell.angle_gamma   90.00
#
_symmetry.space_group_name_H-M   'P 1'
#
loop_
_entity.id
_entity.type
_entity.pdbx_description
1 polymer ?
#
loop_
_entity_poly.entity_id
_entity_poly.type
_entity_poly.pdbx_seq_one_letter_code
_entity_poly.pdbx_strand_id
1 'polypeptide(L)'
;IGAAAGRLTFMASGDEAALASCRDVLGHMGKAYIVGSSPGKGSSMKMINQCLAGIHLVAAAEAMALAAKAGLDTRQVFDVIRSALGTSAVFEDRVPHMLDDDPTPHAAVDIWPKDL
;
A
#
# COMPACT_ATOMS: atom_id res chain seq x y z
N ILE A 1 -0.61 11.14 -3.72
CA ILE A 1 -0.19 10.37 -2.51
C ILE A 1 1.27 9.97 -2.73
N GLY A 2 2.08 9.69 -1.70
CA GLY A 2 3.42 9.12 -1.88
C GLY A 2 4.58 10.13 -1.98
N ALA A 3 5.59 9.81 -2.79
CA ALA A 3 6.91 10.46 -2.78
C ALA A 3 6.88 11.98 -2.95
N ALA A 4 6.11 12.48 -3.93
CA ALA A 4 6.02 13.92 -4.21
C ALA A 4 5.42 14.74 -3.05
N ALA A 5 4.68 14.09 -2.14
CA ALA A 5 4.08 14.74 -0.99
C ALA A 5 4.92 14.65 0.30
N GLY A 6 6.11 14.04 0.24
CA GLY A 6 6.97 13.83 1.42
C GLY A 6 6.35 12.87 2.45
N ARG A 7 5.54 11.90 2.01
CA ARG A 7 4.82 10.96 2.89
C ARG A 7 5.25 9.51 2.66
N LEU A 8 6.50 9.28 2.31
CA LEU A 8 7.02 7.93 2.18
C LEU A 8 7.12 7.25 3.54
N THR A 9 6.93 5.93 3.53
CA THR A 9 7.22 5.08 4.68
C THR A 9 8.44 4.25 4.36
N PHE A 10 9.51 4.44 5.12
CA PHE A 10 10.74 3.65 5.01
C PHE A 10 10.77 2.56 6.08
N MET A 11 11.10 1.34 5.68
CA MET A 11 11.34 0.20 6.58
C MET A 11 12.84 -0.11 6.51
N ALA A 12 13.61 0.45 7.44
CA ALA A 12 15.07 0.47 7.36
C ALA A 12 15.71 -0.44 8.43
N SER A 13 16.81 -1.09 8.07
CA SER A 13 17.61 -1.93 8.96
C SER A 13 19.06 -1.92 8.53
N GLY A 14 20.00 -1.87 9.48
CA GLY A 14 21.42 -1.82 9.17
C GLY A 14 22.23 -1.19 10.30
N ASP A 15 23.48 -0.90 9.99
CA ASP A 15 24.40 -0.23 10.92
C ASP A 15 23.83 1.11 11.42
N GLU A 16 23.96 1.36 12.72
CA GLU A 16 23.35 2.51 13.37
C GLU A 16 23.98 3.83 12.91
N ALA A 17 25.30 3.88 12.72
CA ALA A 17 25.98 5.09 12.27
C ALA A 17 25.57 5.43 10.82
N ALA A 18 25.45 4.42 9.96
CA ALA A 18 24.93 4.60 8.61
C ALA A 18 23.48 5.11 8.63
N LEU A 19 22.59 4.52 9.42
CA LEU A 19 21.19 4.96 9.54
C LEU A 19 21.08 6.38 10.13
N ALA A 20 21.95 6.74 11.07
CA ALA A 20 22.00 8.08 11.65
C ALA A 20 22.43 9.12 10.60
N SER A 21 23.44 8.83 9.77
CA SER A 21 23.87 9.74 8.71
C SER A 21 22.79 10.03 7.65
N CYS A 22 21.84 9.10 7.46
CA CYS A 22 20.75 9.24 6.49
C CYS A 22 19.47 9.81 7.11
N ARG A 23 19.43 10.02 8.43
CA ARG A 23 18.20 10.38 9.17
C ARG A 23 17.53 11.63 8.60
N ASP A 24 18.31 12.67 8.37
CA ASP A 24 17.78 13.96 7.92
C ASP A 24 17.20 13.83 6.51
N VAL A 25 17.92 13.21 5.59
CA VAL A 25 17.44 12.99 4.21
C VAL A 25 16.14 12.19 4.19
N LEU A 26 16.09 11.08 4.92
CA LEU A 26 14.87 10.26 5.02
C LEU A 26 13.72 11.03 5.66
N GLY A 27 14.00 11.87 6.66
CA GLY A 27 13.03 12.71 7.34
C GLY A 27 12.36 13.75 6.44
N HIS A 28 13.07 14.28 5.45
CA HIS A 28 12.48 15.20 4.46
C HIS A 28 11.57 14.49 3.45
N MET A 29 11.80 13.19 3.22
CA MET A 29 11.02 12.39 2.25
C MET A 29 9.81 11.68 2.89
N GLY A 30 9.84 11.50 4.21
CA GLY A 30 8.77 10.87 4.96
C GLY A 30 9.23 10.30 6.30
N LYS A 31 8.62 9.19 6.72
CA LYS A 31 8.85 8.57 8.03
C LYS A 31 9.64 7.27 7.89
N ALA A 32 10.76 7.18 8.61
CA ALA A 32 11.55 5.97 8.70
C ALA A 32 11.25 5.17 9.98
N TYR A 33 10.99 3.88 9.82
CA TYR A 33 10.88 2.89 10.89
C TYR A 33 12.14 2.03 10.90
N ILE A 34 12.89 2.08 12.00
CA ILE A 34 14.11 1.27 12.16
C ILE A 34 13.72 -0.08 12.78
N VAL A 35 13.91 -1.16 12.02
CA VAL A 35 13.44 -2.52 12.38
C VAL A 35 14.58 -3.50 12.66
N GLY A 36 15.82 -3.03 12.73
CA GLY A 36 16.98 -3.84 13.07
C GLY A 36 18.32 -3.14 12.93
N SER A 37 19.32 -3.62 13.67
CA SER A 37 20.72 -3.17 13.63
C SER A 37 21.59 -3.90 12.59
N SER A 38 21.00 -4.82 11.81
CA SER A 38 21.68 -5.54 10.76
C SER A 38 20.88 -5.50 9.45
N PRO A 39 21.53 -5.61 8.28
CA PRO A 39 20.84 -5.69 6.99
C PRO A 39 19.85 -6.86 6.93
N GLY A 40 18.75 -6.68 6.20
CA GLY A 40 17.78 -7.73 5.86
C GLY A 40 16.40 -7.55 6.49
N LYS A 41 16.29 -7.13 7.75
CA LYS A 41 14.99 -7.02 8.45
C LYS A 41 14.04 -6.00 7.79
N GLY A 42 14.56 -4.92 7.22
CA GLY A 42 13.79 -3.96 6.44
C GLY A 42 13.13 -4.60 5.22
N SER A 43 13.86 -5.44 4.50
CA SER A 43 13.34 -6.20 3.35
C SER A 43 12.25 -7.19 3.78
N SER A 44 12.46 -7.92 4.88
CA SER A 44 11.42 -8.81 5.42
C SER A 44 10.15 -8.06 5.83
N MET A 45 10.29 -6.89 6.46
CA MET A 45 9.14 -6.05 6.80
C MET A 45 8.41 -5.55 5.55
N LYS A 46 9.16 -5.17 4.51
CA LYS A 46 8.59 -4.77 3.23
C LYS A 46 7.82 -5.93 2.57
N MET A 47 8.37 -7.13 2.59
CA MET A 47 7.71 -8.33 2.05
C MET A 47 6.39 -8.61 2.78
N ILE A 48 6.36 -8.51 4.11
CA ILE A 48 5.11 -8.62 4.89
C ILE A 48 4.08 -7.57 4.45
N ASN A 49 4.51 -6.31 4.31
CA ASN A 49 3.63 -5.23 3.84
C ASN A 49 3.08 -5.48 2.43
N GLN A 50 3.91 -5.98 1.51
CA GLN A 50 3.48 -6.30 0.15
C GLN A 50 2.54 -7.52 0.12
N CYS A 51 2.73 -8.50 0.98
CA CYS A 51 1.80 -9.63 1.15
C CYS A 51 0.42 -9.16 1.61
N LEU A 52 0.36 -8.27 2.62
CA LEU A 52 -0.91 -7.69 3.08
C LEU A 52 -1.57 -6.83 2.00
N ALA A 53 -0.80 -5.98 1.32
CA ALA A 53 -1.32 -5.19 0.21
C ALA A 53 -1.90 -6.09 -0.89
N GLY A 54 -1.16 -7.17 -1.17
CA GLY A 54 -1.54 -8.41 -1.82
C GLY A 54 -2.99 -8.82 -1.63
N ILE A 55 -3.20 -9.38 -0.45
CA ILE A 55 -4.47 -9.95 0.01
C ILE A 55 -5.59 -8.91 -0.03
N HIS A 56 -5.32 -7.67 0.41
CA HIS A 56 -6.33 -6.63 0.45
C HIS A 56 -6.83 -6.22 -0.94
N LEU A 57 -5.98 -6.21 -1.97
CA LEU A 57 -6.43 -5.90 -3.34
C LEU A 57 -7.38 -6.98 -3.87
N VAL A 58 -7.02 -8.25 -3.69
CA VAL A 58 -7.86 -9.37 -4.13
C VAL A 58 -9.19 -9.34 -3.39
N ALA A 59 -9.17 -9.16 -2.06
CA ALA A 59 -10.38 -9.04 -1.26
C ALA A 59 -11.26 -7.86 -1.70
N ALA A 60 -10.66 -6.71 -2.02
CA ALA A 60 -11.39 -5.55 -2.55
C ALA A 60 -12.06 -5.86 -3.89
N ALA A 61 -11.32 -6.47 -4.83
CA ALA A 61 -11.84 -6.84 -6.14
C ALA A 61 -13.02 -7.85 -6.03
N GLU A 62 -12.88 -8.88 -5.19
CA GLU A 62 -13.94 -9.86 -4.96
C GLU A 62 -15.18 -9.23 -4.32
N ALA A 63 -15.00 -8.36 -3.31
CA ALA A 63 -16.10 -7.67 -2.66
C ALA A 63 -16.87 -6.76 -3.63
N MET A 64 -16.16 -6.02 -4.49
CA MET A 64 -16.79 -5.15 -5.50
C MET A 64 -17.50 -5.95 -6.60
N ALA A 65 -16.93 -7.08 -7.02
CA ALA A 65 -17.59 -8.00 -7.95
C ALA A 65 -18.86 -8.61 -7.36
N LEU A 66 -18.83 -8.98 -6.07
CA LEU A 66 -20.01 -9.46 -5.34
C LEU A 66 -21.09 -8.38 -5.25
N ALA A 67 -20.72 -7.14 -4.93
CA ALA A 67 -21.65 -6.01 -4.89
C ALA A 67 -22.35 -5.79 -6.24
N ALA A 68 -21.58 -5.79 -7.34
CA ALA A 68 -22.12 -5.67 -8.69
C ALA A 68 -23.09 -6.83 -9.02
N LYS A 69 -22.72 -8.07 -8.68
CA LYS A 69 -23.56 -9.24 -8.89
C LYS A 69 -24.84 -9.23 -8.06
N ALA A 70 -24.80 -8.62 -6.87
CA ALA A 70 -25.96 -8.42 -6.02
C ALA A 70 -26.87 -7.26 -6.48
N GLY A 71 -26.50 -6.54 -7.54
CA GLY A 71 -27.27 -5.41 -8.07
C GLY A 71 -27.16 -4.13 -7.24
N LEU A 72 -26.10 -4.01 -6.42
CA LEU A 72 -25.84 -2.81 -5.63
C LEU A 72 -25.13 -1.74 -6.46
N ASP A 73 -25.35 -0.47 -6.13
CA ASP A 73 -24.53 0.63 -6.63
C ASP A 73 -23.12 0.51 -6.03
N THR A 74 -22.15 0.17 -6.88
CA THR A 74 -20.76 -0.05 -6.48
C THR A 74 -20.08 1.23 -5.96
N ARG A 75 -20.50 2.42 -6.41
CA ARG A 75 -20.00 3.69 -5.85
C ARG A 75 -20.51 3.91 -4.44
N GLN A 76 -21.79 3.66 -4.22
CA GLN A 76 -22.37 3.74 -2.88
C GLN A 76 -21.72 2.72 -1.93
N VAL A 77 -21.47 1.49 -2.39
CA VAL A 77 -20.75 0.48 -1.61
C VAL A 77 -19.36 0.96 -1.24
N PHE A 78 -18.60 1.53 -2.17
CA PHE A 78 -17.30 2.13 -1.88
C PHE A 78 -17.39 3.20 -0.78
N ASP A 79 -18.35 4.13 -0.89
CA ASP A 79 -18.53 5.22 0.09
C ASP A 79 -18.89 4.74 1.50
N VAL A 80 -19.68 3.67 1.60
CA VAL A 80 -20.02 3.05 2.88
C VAL A 80 -18.81 2.30 3.45
N ILE A 81 -18.17 1.45 2.62
CA ILE A 81 -17.10 0.57 3.10
C ILE A 81 -15.85 1.36 3.49
N ARG A 82 -15.49 2.44 2.79
CA ARG A 82 -14.34 3.28 3.17
C ARG A 82 -14.47 3.91 4.56
N SER A 83 -15.68 3.99 5.11
CA SER A 83 -15.96 4.50 6.45
C SER A 83 -16.27 3.38 7.47
N ALA A 84 -16.22 2.12 7.03
CA ALA A 84 -16.54 0.94 7.83
C ALA A 84 -15.29 0.13 8.18
N LEU A 85 -15.44 -0.83 9.10
CA LEU A 85 -14.34 -1.70 9.56
C LEU A 85 -13.73 -2.57 8.45
N GLY A 86 -14.47 -2.81 7.36
CA GLY A 86 -13.99 -3.59 6.21
C GLY A 86 -13.03 -2.84 5.29
N THR A 87 -12.77 -1.56 5.53
CA THR A 87 -11.84 -0.76 4.70
C THR A 87 -10.39 -1.22 4.86
N SER A 88 -9.57 -0.84 3.89
CA SER A 88 -8.11 -0.85 3.99
C SER A 88 -7.53 0.29 3.15
N ALA A 89 -6.29 0.69 3.43
CA ALA A 89 -5.62 1.69 2.61
C ALA A 89 -5.51 1.28 1.13
N VAL A 90 -5.47 -0.03 0.84
CA VAL A 90 -5.50 -0.56 -0.54
C VAL A 90 -6.90 -0.46 -1.13
N PHE A 91 -7.95 -0.72 -0.35
CA PHE A 91 -9.34 -0.54 -0.80
C PHE A 91 -9.59 0.92 -1.20
N GLU A 92 -9.24 1.87 -0.32
CA GLU A 92 -9.43 3.31 -0.55
C GLU A 92 -8.67 3.84 -1.77
N ASP A 93 -7.45 3.33 -2.01
CA ASP A 93 -6.62 3.73 -3.13
C ASP A 93 -7.03 3.05 -4.45
N ARG A 94 -7.35 1.75 -4.42
CA ARG A 94 -7.47 0.93 -5.64
C ARG A 94 -8.90 0.81 -6.18
N VAL A 95 -9.91 0.82 -5.32
CA VAL A 95 -11.31 0.68 -5.77
C VAL A 95 -11.76 1.82 -6.67
N PRO A 96 -11.42 3.11 -6.44
CA PRO A 96 -11.76 4.17 -7.38
C PRO A 96 -11.32 3.86 -8.81
N HIS A 97 -10.09 3.36 -8.99
CA HIS A 97 -9.58 2.94 -10.30
C HIS A 97 -10.30 1.73 -10.92
N MET A 98 -11.00 0.91 -10.13
CA MET A 98 -11.85 -0.16 -10.67
C MET A 98 -13.21 0.37 -11.16
N LEU A 99 -13.63 1.51 -10.62
CA LEU A 99 -14.93 2.13 -10.90
C LEU A 99 -14.85 3.26 -11.93
N ASP A 100 -13.69 3.89 -12.05
CA ASP A 100 -13.36 4.92 -13.04
C ASP A 100 -12.87 4.25 -14.33
N ASP A 101 -13.29 4.76 -15.50
CA ASP A 101 -12.80 4.32 -16.80
C ASP A 101 -11.47 5.06 -17.15
N ASP A 102 -10.49 4.99 -16.24
CA ASP A 102 -9.17 5.57 -16.40
C ASP A 102 -8.12 4.47 -16.62
N PRO A 103 -7.57 4.32 -17.84
CA PRO A 103 -6.58 3.28 -18.15
C PRO A 103 -5.16 3.62 -17.69
N THR A 104 -4.93 4.74 -16.98
CA THR A 104 -3.59 5.18 -16.59
C THR A 104 -2.92 4.17 -15.63
N PRO A 105 -1.77 3.59 -16.00
CA PRO A 105 -1.08 2.63 -15.14
C PRO A 105 -0.32 3.35 -14.01
N HIS A 106 -0.75 3.14 -12.77
CA HIS A 106 -0.06 3.68 -11.58
C HIS A 106 0.92 2.70 -10.93
N ALA A 107 0.79 1.41 -11.23
CA ALA A 107 1.72 0.35 -10.82
C ALA A 107 1.59 -0.83 -11.79
N ALA A 108 2.71 -1.46 -12.15
CA ALA A 108 2.69 -2.66 -12.97
C ALA A 108 2.28 -3.89 -12.14
N VAL A 109 1.48 -4.77 -12.72
CA VAL A 109 1.05 -6.03 -12.09
C VAL A 109 2.26 -6.92 -11.76
N ASP A 110 3.28 -6.91 -12.62
CA ASP A 110 4.51 -7.69 -12.46
C ASP A 110 5.37 -7.30 -11.24
N ILE A 111 5.06 -6.18 -10.59
CA ILE A 111 5.71 -5.81 -9.31
C ILE A 111 5.34 -6.82 -8.22
N TRP A 112 4.15 -7.40 -8.29
CA TRP A 112 3.64 -8.30 -7.26
C TRP A 112 4.36 -9.65 -7.25
N PRO A 113 4.54 -10.36 -8.38
CA PRO A 113 5.42 -11.54 -8.46
C PRO A 113 6.89 -11.27 -8.15
N LYS A 114 7.35 -10.02 -8.24
CA LYS A 114 8.73 -9.63 -7.89
C LYS A 114 8.88 -9.31 -6.40
N ASP A 115 7.79 -8.96 -5.72
CA ASP A 115 7.78 -8.61 -4.29
C ASP A 115 7.38 -9.79 -3.39
N LEU A 116 6.63 -10.75 -3.92
CA LEU A 116 6.25 -12.02 -3.29
C LEU A 116 7.23 -13.14 -3.66
#